data_AF-A0A2C5ZWL9-F1
#
_entry.id   AF-A0A2C5ZWL9-F1
#
_cell.length_a   1.000
_cell.length_b   1.000
_cell.length_c   1.000
_cell.angle_alpha   90.00
_cell.angle_beta   90.00
_cell.angle_gamma   90.00
#
_symmetry.space_group_name_H-M   'P 1'
#
loop_
_entity.id
_entity.type
_entity.pdbx_description
1 polymer ?
#
loop_
_entity_poly.entity_id
_entity_poly.type
_entity_poly.pdbx_seq_one_letter_code
_entity_poly.pdbx_strand_id
1 'polypeptide(L)'
;MIVDYAGFPALSMAKPDRVCLRTANGADLVQYIENKKSDTQATIWKRDSTKEIILGIPGTHSLQDWATDISAVPVAYFDPDIECRGECRVHYGFLKAWNSIKSDVKKGLGSALKKHPGYGVTITGHSLGGALATLAFVSLARSQFGVRHAFTYGQPRVGNKDFAYFVDRLAKASEKSPGNFFRVTHANGRSHETGYTRKAITDFGIASMLQMAFRGCPRYSSTTCTVVLSTGSRLKFPPRKQRSAVLSMNLSAVIF
;
A
#
# COMPACT_ATOMS: atom_id res chain seq x y z
N MET A 1 -9.14 11.54 -1.71
CA MET A 1 -8.23 10.80 -2.59
C MET A 1 -7.52 9.68 -1.84
N ILE A 2 -6.60 9.96 -0.91
CA ILE A 2 -5.82 8.92 -0.20
C ILE A 2 -6.68 7.92 0.58
N VAL A 3 -7.79 8.35 1.20
CA VAL A 3 -8.67 7.44 1.95
C VAL A 3 -9.34 6.39 1.05
N ASP A 4 -9.66 6.75 -0.19
CA ASP A 4 -10.40 5.86 -1.11
C ASP A 4 -9.60 4.60 -1.47
N TYR A 5 -8.26 4.69 -1.43
CA TYR A 5 -7.37 3.58 -1.76
C TYR A 5 -7.05 2.65 -0.58
N ALA A 6 -7.42 3.03 0.64
CA ALA A 6 -7.07 2.29 1.86
C ALA A 6 -7.82 0.96 2.00
N GLY A 7 -8.98 0.81 1.34
CA GLY A 7 -9.78 -0.43 1.38
C GLY A 7 -9.27 -1.54 0.46
N PHE A 8 -8.58 -1.20 -0.63
CA PHE A 8 -8.13 -2.19 -1.62
C PHE A 8 -7.15 -3.23 -1.07
N PRO A 9 -6.18 -2.89 -0.20
CA PRO A 9 -5.33 -3.90 0.44
C PRO A 9 -6.16 -4.95 1.19
N ALA A 10 -7.16 -4.54 1.97
CA ALA A 10 -8.02 -5.46 2.72
C ALA A 10 -8.89 -6.32 1.77
N LEU A 11 -9.46 -5.73 0.72
CA LEU A 11 -10.21 -6.44 -0.30
C LEU A 11 -9.34 -7.44 -1.09
N SER A 12 -8.03 -7.24 -1.09
CA SER A 12 -7.06 -8.12 -1.77
C SER A 12 -6.56 -9.27 -0.88
N MET A 13 -7.03 -9.37 0.38
CA MET A 13 -6.67 -10.47 1.31
C MET A 13 -7.41 -11.77 1.00
N ALA A 14 -8.67 -11.68 0.54
CA ALA A 14 -9.52 -12.85 0.36
C ALA A 14 -9.65 -13.23 -1.13
N LYS A 15 -9.72 -14.54 -1.36
CA LYS A 15 -9.82 -15.11 -2.71
C LYS A 15 -11.14 -14.72 -3.38
N PRO A 16 -11.21 -14.70 -4.72
CA PRO A 16 -12.40 -14.25 -5.45
C PRO A 16 -13.68 -15.04 -5.13
N ASP A 17 -13.58 -16.29 -4.69
CA ASP A 17 -14.73 -17.10 -4.22
C ASP A 17 -15.31 -16.61 -2.89
N ARG A 18 -14.61 -15.70 -2.19
CA ARG A 18 -14.96 -15.17 -0.86
C ARG A 18 -15.08 -13.65 -0.82
N VAL A 19 -14.88 -12.94 -1.93
CA VAL A 19 -14.88 -11.48 -2.02
C VAL A 19 -15.81 -11.00 -3.12
N CYS A 20 -16.37 -9.81 -2.95
CA CYS A 20 -17.18 -9.17 -3.97
C CYS A 20 -16.34 -8.80 -5.19
N LEU A 21 -16.80 -9.26 -6.35
CA LEU A 21 -16.18 -8.94 -7.65
C LEU A 21 -16.29 -7.46 -8.01
N ARG A 22 -17.16 -6.71 -7.33
CA ARG A 22 -17.29 -5.26 -7.45
C ARG A 22 -17.31 -4.59 -6.08
N THR A 23 -16.49 -3.56 -5.95
CA THR A 23 -16.36 -2.74 -4.74
C THR A 23 -17.42 -1.64 -4.68
N ALA A 24 -17.70 -1.13 -3.48
CA ALA A 24 -18.67 -0.05 -3.28
C ALA A 24 -18.34 1.24 -4.05
N ASN A 25 -17.05 1.49 -4.28
CA ASN A 25 -16.56 2.64 -5.04
C ASN A 25 -16.38 2.33 -6.54
N GLY A 26 -17.03 1.26 -7.04
CA GLY A 26 -17.20 0.99 -8.46
C GLY A 26 -15.99 0.40 -9.17
N ALA A 27 -15.02 -0.15 -8.43
CA ALA A 27 -13.94 -0.94 -9.02
C ALA A 27 -14.31 -2.42 -9.14
N ASP A 28 -14.01 -3.01 -10.31
CA ASP A 28 -14.24 -4.41 -10.64
C ASP A 28 -12.94 -5.22 -10.50
N LEU A 29 -13.03 -6.44 -9.97
CA LEU A 29 -11.91 -7.37 -9.91
C LEU A 29 -11.56 -7.84 -11.33
N VAL A 30 -10.32 -7.61 -11.74
CA VAL A 30 -9.78 -8.06 -13.04
C VAL A 30 -9.02 -9.36 -12.86
N GLN A 31 -8.15 -9.43 -11.86
CA GLN A 31 -7.30 -10.59 -11.63
C GLN A 31 -6.87 -10.67 -10.17
N TYR A 32 -6.94 -11.86 -9.61
CA TYR A 32 -6.32 -12.22 -8.34
C TYR A 32 -5.04 -13.01 -8.59
N ILE A 33 -3.97 -12.69 -7.88
CA ILE A 33 -2.64 -13.28 -8.00
C ILE A 33 -2.25 -13.83 -6.63
N GLU A 34 -1.77 -15.06 -6.58
CA GLU A 34 -1.33 -15.71 -5.35
C GLU A 34 -0.11 -16.59 -5.64
N ASN A 35 0.96 -16.39 -4.89
CA ASN A 35 2.06 -17.33 -4.77
C ASN A 35 1.98 -18.04 -3.42
N LYS A 36 1.51 -19.30 -3.44
CA LYS A 36 1.33 -20.11 -2.23
C LYS A 36 2.64 -20.39 -1.49
N LYS A 37 3.78 -20.42 -2.18
CA LYS A 37 5.09 -20.74 -1.57
C LYS A 37 5.63 -19.58 -0.73
N SER A 38 5.37 -18.34 -1.15
CA SER A 38 5.78 -17.15 -0.43
C SER A 38 4.65 -16.51 0.38
N ASP A 39 3.48 -17.15 0.42
CA ASP A 39 2.24 -16.61 0.99
C ASP A 39 2.02 -15.13 0.60
N THR A 40 2.12 -14.85 -0.70
CA THR A 40 2.06 -13.48 -1.22
C THR A 40 0.92 -13.36 -2.22
N GLN A 41 0.07 -12.37 -2.03
CA GLN A 41 -1.09 -12.12 -2.87
C GLN A 41 -1.06 -10.69 -3.43
N ALA A 42 -1.78 -10.48 -4.53
CA ALA A 42 -2.11 -9.16 -5.05
C ALA A 42 -3.38 -9.25 -5.90
N THR A 43 -4.14 -8.16 -5.96
CA THR A 43 -5.33 -8.08 -6.81
C THR A 43 -5.23 -6.88 -7.72
N ILE A 44 -5.56 -7.09 -8.99
CA ILE A 44 -5.73 -6.05 -10.00
C ILE A 44 -7.21 -5.74 -10.11
N TRP A 45 -7.55 -4.48 -9.90
CA TRP A 45 -8.89 -3.93 -10.03
C TRP A 45 -8.95 -2.94 -11.19
N LYS A 46 -10.11 -2.76 -11.78
CA LYS A 46 -10.37 -1.75 -12.81
C LYS A 46 -11.45 -0.81 -12.30
N ARG A 47 -11.23 0.50 -12.45
CA ARG A 47 -12.23 1.51 -12.12
C ARG A 47 -12.40 2.49 -13.27
N ASP A 48 -13.61 2.54 -13.81
CA ASP A 48 -13.92 3.33 -15.01
C ASP A 48 -14.09 4.82 -14.72
N SER A 49 -14.65 5.17 -13.56
CA SER A 49 -14.92 6.56 -13.18
C SER A 49 -13.65 7.44 -13.14
N THR A 50 -12.50 6.85 -12.83
CA THR A 50 -11.19 7.51 -12.74
C THR A 50 -10.22 7.00 -13.82
N LYS A 51 -10.68 6.12 -14.72
CA LYS A 51 -9.87 5.46 -15.76
C LYS A 51 -8.56 4.90 -15.19
N GLU A 52 -8.65 4.04 -14.17
CA GLU A 52 -7.47 3.48 -13.50
C GLU A 52 -7.54 1.96 -13.35
N ILE A 53 -6.35 1.36 -13.34
CA ILE A 53 -6.10 -0.02 -12.95
C ILE A 53 -5.40 0.02 -11.58
N ILE A 54 -5.99 -0.59 -10.56
CA ILE A 54 -5.52 -0.49 -9.18
C ILE A 54 -4.86 -1.82 -8.79
N LEU A 55 -3.60 -1.78 -8.38
CA LEU A 55 -2.89 -2.91 -7.78
C LEU A 55 -3.02 -2.83 -6.26
N GLY A 56 -3.88 -3.67 -5.68
CA GLY A 56 -4.03 -3.82 -4.24
C GLY A 56 -3.16 -4.95 -3.69
N ILE A 57 -2.34 -4.67 -2.69
CA ILE A 57 -1.46 -5.65 -2.05
C ILE A 57 -1.83 -5.76 -0.56
N PRO A 58 -2.32 -6.92 -0.10
CA PRO A 58 -2.69 -7.12 1.30
C PRO A 58 -1.47 -7.15 2.22
N GLY A 59 -1.72 -6.91 3.51
CA GLY A 59 -0.78 -7.30 4.56
C GLY A 59 -1.03 -8.75 5.02
N THR A 60 -0.13 -9.28 5.84
CA THR A 60 -0.30 -10.61 6.46
C THR A 60 -1.35 -10.56 7.57
N HIS A 61 -2.04 -11.69 7.79
CA HIS A 61 -3.03 -11.86 8.86
C HIS A 61 -2.46 -11.74 10.29
N SER A 62 -1.16 -11.95 10.48
CA SER A 62 -0.46 -11.77 11.75
C SER A 62 0.77 -10.89 11.55
N LEU A 63 0.62 -9.60 11.86
CA LEU A 63 1.71 -8.63 11.74
C LEU A 63 2.81 -8.88 12.77
N GLN A 64 2.46 -9.46 13.92
CA GLN A 64 3.38 -9.85 14.97
C GLN A 64 4.26 -11.01 14.52
N ASP A 65 3.65 -12.09 14.03
CA ASP A 65 4.40 -13.27 13.57
C ASP A 65 5.29 -12.92 12.37
N TRP A 66 4.79 -12.07 11.48
CA TRP A 66 5.59 -11.59 10.36
C TRP A 66 6.78 -10.72 10.80
N ALA A 67 6.59 -9.83 11.78
CA ALA A 67 7.67 -8.99 12.29
C ALA A 67 8.79 -9.83 12.96
N THR A 68 8.45 -10.99 13.52
CA THR A 68 9.42 -11.94 14.09
C THR A 68 10.04 -12.88 13.06
N ASP A 69 9.28 -13.30 12.04
CA ASP A 69 9.74 -14.21 10.97
C ASP A 69 10.52 -13.49 9.87
N ILE A 70 10.45 -12.17 9.85
CA ILE A 70 11.27 -11.31 9.02
C ILE A 70 12.75 -11.60 9.28
N SER A 71 13.40 -12.16 8.27
CA SER A 71 14.85 -12.03 8.14
C SER A 71 15.14 -10.57 7.76
N ALA A 72 15.44 -9.73 8.75
CA ALA A 72 15.78 -8.30 8.61
C ALA A 72 17.14 -8.07 7.90
N VAL A 73 17.56 -9.03 7.09
CA VAL A 73 18.82 -9.05 6.37
C VAL A 73 18.74 -8.03 5.23
N PRO A 74 19.55 -6.96 5.28
CA PRO A 74 19.64 -6.01 4.18
C PRO A 74 20.42 -6.65 3.02
N VAL A 75 19.84 -6.63 1.83
CA VAL A 75 20.47 -7.11 0.58
C VAL A 75 20.50 -6.00 -0.45
N ALA A 76 21.43 -6.07 -1.39
CA ALA A 76 21.45 -5.14 -2.52
C ALA A 76 20.12 -5.20 -3.29
N TYR A 77 19.55 -4.04 -3.58
CA TYR A 77 18.38 -3.96 -4.46
C TYR A 77 18.83 -4.22 -5.91
N PHE A 78 18.18 -5.16 -6.57
CA PHE A 78 18.42 -5.48 -7.96
C PHE A 78 17.09 -5.68 -8.70
N ASP A 79 16.95 -5.01 -9.84
CA ASP A 79 15.83 -5.15 -10.75
C ASP A 79 16.33 -4.97 -12.19
N PRO A 80 16.13 -5.94 -13.11
CA PRO A 80 16.64 -5.84 -14.48
C PRO A 80 16.11 -4.63 -15.26
N ASP A 81 14.93 -4.14 -14.90
CA ASP A 81 14.25 -3.06 -15.62
C ASP A 81 14.60 -1.67 -15.08
N ILE A 82 15.23 -1.60 -13.90
CA ILE A 82 15.52 -0.33 -13.24
C ILE A 82 16.71 -0.41 -12.30
N GLU A 83 17.70 0.43 -12.58
CA GLU A 83 18.91 0.52 -11.76
C GLU A 83 18.78 1.63 -10.71
N CYS A 84 19.09 1.30 -9.46
CA CYS A 84 19.36 2.31 -8.44
C CYS A 84 20.80 2.81 -8.57
N ARG A 85 20.95 4.11 -8.82
CA ARG A 85 22.25 4.79 -8.70
C ARG A 85 22.55 5.06 -7.22
N GLY A 86 23.36 4.20 -6.60
CA GLY A 86 23.78 4.25 -5.19
C GLY A 86 23.90 2.84 -4.57
N GLU A 87 24.24 2.76 -3.29
CA GLU A 87 24.29 1.49 -2.56
C GLU A 87 22.91 1.13 -2.01
N CYS A 88 21.91 1.01 -2.90
CA CYS A 88 20.57 0.66 -2.51
C CYS A 88 20.51 -0.71 -1.85
N ARG A 89 20.10 -0.74 -0.57
CA ARG A 89 19.82 -1.98 0.16
C ARG A 89 18.37 -2.02 0.59
N VAL A 90 17.75 -3.18 0.45
CA VAL A 90 16.37 -3.46 0.84
C VAL A 90 16.30 -4.69 1.71
N HIS A 91 15.19 -4.82 2.43
CA HIS A 91 14.89 -5.99 3.22
C HIS A 91 14.73 -7.24 2.35
N TYR A 92 15.52 -8.29 2.60
CA TYR A 92 15.50 -9.54 1.82
C TYR A 92 14.11 -10.16 1.70
N GLY A 93 13.39 -10.31 2.81
CA GLY A 93 12.04 -10.86 2.83
C GLY A 93 11.05 -10.13 1.91
N PHE A 94 11.07 -8.79 1.89
CA PHE A 94 10.15 -8.00 1.06
C PHE A 94 10.53 -8.12 -0.42
N LEU A 95 11.82 -8.08 -0.73
CA LEU A 95 12.31 -8.25 -2.10
C LEU A 95 11.96 -9.64 -2.63
N LYS A 96 12.16 -10.69 -1.82
CA LYS A 96 11.79 -12.07 -2.16
C LYS A 96 10.29 -12.22 -2.41
N ALA A 97 9.46 -11.67 -1.53
CA ALA A 97 8.00 -11.72 -1.66
C ALA A 97 7.51 -10.94 -2.89
N TRP A 98 8.03 -9.74 -3.14
CA TRP A 98 7.69 -9.00 -4.36
C TRP A 98 8.11 -9.76 -5.62
N ASN A 99 9.34 -10.28 -5.66
CA ASN A 99 9.85 -11.00 -6.83
C ASN A 99 9.08 -12.28 -7.13
N SER A 100 8.43 -12.91 -6.13
CA SER A 100 7.65 -14.13 -6.33
C SER A 100 6.34 -13.92 -7.10
N ILE A 101 5.81 -12.69 -7.11
CA ILE A 101 4.57 -12.32 -7.82
C ILE A 101 4.79 -11.28 -8.94
N LYS A 102 5.99 -10.68 -9.03
CA LYS A 102 6.32 -9.59 -9.96
C LYS A 102 5.95 -9.90 -11.41
N SER A 103 6.29 -11.11 -11.89
CA SER A 103 6.02 -11.51 -13.29
C SER A 103 4.52 -11.54 -13.59
N ASP A 104 3.73 -12.16 -12.70
CA ASP A 104 2.28 -12.26 -12.86
C ASP A 104 1.60 -10.90 -12.77
N VAL A 105 2.07 -10.03 -11.87
CA VAL A 105 1.60 -8.64 -11.76
C VAL A 105 1.88 -7.87 -13.05
N LYS A 106 3.11 -7.92 -13.58
CA LYS A 106 3.46 -7.25 -14.84
C LYS A 106 2.61 -7.75 -16.01
N LYS A 107 2.38 -9.07 -16.11
CA LYS A 107 1.53 -9.68 -17.15
C LYS A 107 0.07 -9.25 -17.01
N GLY A 108 -0.46 -9.25 -15.78
CA GLY A 108 -1.84 -8.83 -15.50
C GLY A 108 -2.08 -7.36 -15.81
N LEU A 109 -1.19 -6.47 -15.33
CA LEU A 109 -1.27 -5.03 -15.61
C LEU A 109 -1.13 -4.75 -17.11
N GLY A 110 -0.18 -5.39 -17.80
CA GLY A 110 -0.01 -5.26 -19.23
C GLY A 110 -1.24 -5.70 -20.02
N SER A 111 -1.88 -6.80 -19.62
CA SER A 111 -3.11 -7.29 -20.25
C SER A 111 -4.28 -6.33 -20.01
N ALA A 112 -4.42 -5.80 -18.80
CA ALA A 112 -5.48 -4.85 -18.46
C ALA A 112 -5.33 -3.53 -19.23
N LEU A 113 -4.12 -2.97 -19.30
CA LEU A 113 -3.87 -1.72 -20.00
C LEU A 113 -4.04 -1.84 -21.52
N LYS A 114 -3.70 -3.00 -22.11
CA LYS A 114 -3.98 -3.27 -23.53
C LYS A 114 -5.48 -3.29 -23.83
N LYS A 115 -6.29 -3.84 -22.92
CA LYS A 115 -7.76 -3.86 -23.05
C LYS A 115 -8.41 -2.51 -22.77
N HIS A 116 -7.73 -1.63 -22.03
CA HIS A 116 -8.25 -0.34 -21.60
C HIS A 116 -7.26 0.79 -21.90
N PRO A 117 -7.09 1.19 -23.19
CA PRO A 117 -6.22 2.29 -23.57
C PRO A 117 -6.56 3.59 -22.84
N GLY A 118 -5.53 4.33 -22.41
CA GLY A 118 -5.68 5.59 -21.67
C GLY A 118 -5.89 5.44 -20.15
N TYR A 119 -5.97 4.21 -19.64
CA TYR A 119 -6.00 3.95 -18.20
C TYR A 119 -4.59 4.09 -17.61
N GLY A 120 -4.50 4.51 -16.34
CA GLY A 120 -3.23 4.57 -15.61
C GLY A 120 -3.23 3.63 -14.41
N VAL A 121 -2.05 3.37 -13.85
CA VAL A 121 -1.91 2.43 -12.73
C VAL A 121 -1.84 3.16 -11.39
N THR A 122 -2.62 2.71 -10.42
CA THR A 122 -2.53 3.13 -9.02
C THR A 122 -2.11 1.93 -8.17
N ILE A 123 -1.11 2.09 -7.30
CA ILE A 123 -0.63 1.02 -6.42
C ILE A 123 -1.07 1.31 -4.99
N THR A 124 -1.53 0.30 -4.25
CA THR A 124 -1.91 0.47 -2.86
C THR A 124 -1.56 -0.75 -2.01
N GLY A 125 -1.08 -0.52 -0.77
CA GLY A 125 -0.68 -1.60 0.13
C GLY A 125 -0.72 -1.24 1.60
N HIS A 126 -1.05 -2.21 2.46
CA HIS A 126 -1.10 -2.05 3.91
C HIS A 126 -0.07 -2.93 4.63
N SER A 127 0.59 -2.40 5.66
CA SER A 127 1.59 -3.10 6.47
C SER A 127 2.69 -3.76 5.59
N LEU A 128 2.90 -5.10 5.65
CA LEU A 128 3.75 -5.83 4.70
C LEU A 128 3.43 -5.47 3.24
N GLY A 129 2.15 -5.42 2.89
CA GLY A 129 1.70 -5.03 1.55
C GLY A 129 2.14 -3.62 1.15
N GLY A 130 2.31 -2.72 2.13
CA GLY A 130 2.89 -1.39 1.90
C GLY A 130 4.37 -1.44 1.50
N ALA A 131 5.13 -2.35 2.09
CA ALA A 131 6.51 -2.59 1.68
C ALA A 131 6.61 -3.16 0.26
N LEU A 132 5.74 -4.12 -0.08
CA LEU A 132 5.65 -4.68 -1.42
C LEU A 132 5.16 -3.63 -2.43
N ALA A 133 4.21 -2.77 -2.06
CA ALA A 133 3.74 -1.66 -2.88
C ALA A 133 4.86 -0.66 -3.19
N THR A 134 5.78 -0.44 -2.26
CA THR A 134 6.99 0.36 -2.50
C THR A 134 7.89 -0.28 -3.55
N LEU A 135 8.18 -1.58 -3.41
CA LEU A 135 9.00 -2.32 -4.39
C LEU A 135 8.31 -2.40 -5.76
N ALA A 136 7.00 -2.55 -5.77
CA ALA A 136 6.18 -2.50 -6.98
C ALA A 136 6.26 -1.14 -7.65
N PHE A 137 6.13 -0.05 -6.90
CA PHE A 137 6.27 1.31 -7.43
C PHE A 137 7.62 1.49 -8.13
N VAL A 138 8.73 1.10 -7.49
CA VAL A 138 10.07 1.19 -8.10
C VAL A 138 10.17 0.35 -9.37
N SER A 139 9.80 -0.93 -9.30
CA SER A 139 9.85 -1.89 -10.42
C SER A 139 8.99 -1.49 -11.63
N LEU A 140 7.94 -0.71 -11.40
CA LEU A 140 6.99 -0.28 -12.41
C LEU A 140 7.18 1.20 -12.83
N ALA A 141 8.01 1.99 -12.14
CA ALA A 141 8.14 3.44 -12.35
C ALA A 141 8.62 3.84 -13.76
N ARG A 142 9.51 3.06 -14.37
CA ARG A 142 10.05 3.34 -15.72
C ARG A 142 9.43 2.49 -16.83
N SER A 143 8.40 1.73 -16.49
CA SER A 143 7.75 0.80 -17.41
C SER A 143 6.63 1.46 -18.22
N GLN A 144 6.17 0.75 -19.25
CA GLN A 144 4.99 1.08 -20.05
C GLN A 144 3.67 1.17 -19.25
N PHE A 145 3.68 0.90 -17.94
CA PHE A 145 2.45 0.80 -17.14
C PHE A 145 1.89 2.15 -16.67
N GLY A 146 2.64 3.25 -16.78
CA GLY A 146 2.12 4.58 -16.48
C GLY A 146 1.60 4.74 -15.05
N VAL A 147 2.43 4.42 -14.06
CA VAL A 147 2.08 4.50 -12.64
C VAL A 147 1.77 5.96 -12.27
N ARG A 148 0.49 6.24 -11.99
CA ARG A 148 -0.01 7.57 -11.62
C ARG A 148 0.25 7.86 -10.16
N HIS A 149 -0.08 6.93 -9.27
CA HIS A 149 0.05 7.09 -7.82
C HIS A 149 0.42 5.79 -7.12
N ALA A 150 1.08 5.90 -5.98
CA ALA A 150 1.24 4.81 -5.02
C ALA A 150 0.86 5.29 -3.62
N PHE A 151 0.07 4.49 -2.90
CA PHE A 151 -0.40 4.77 -1.55
C PHE A 151 -0.05 3.62 -0.62
N THR A 152 0.62 3.91 0.48
CA THR A 152 0.96 2.86 1.46
C THR A 152 0.50 3.25 2.85
N TYR A 153 0.00 2.27 3.60
CA TYR A 153 -0.62 2.49 4.92
C TYR A 153 0.07 1.63 5.96
N GLY A 154 0.59 2.23 7.01
CA GLY A 154 1.32 1.50 8.06
C GLY A 154 2.58 0.80 7.54
N GLN A 155 3.18 1.28 6.44
CA GLN A 155 4.32 0.59 5.84
C GLN A 155 5.55 0.60 6.77
N PRO A 156 6.24 -0.55 6.93
CA PRO A 156 7.52 -0.60 7.60
C PRO A 156 8.62 0.04 6.75
N ARG A 157 9.82 0.17 7.32
CA ARG A 157 10.99 0.62 6.56
C ARG A 157 11.40 -0.46 5.56
N VAL A 158 11.49 -0.11 4.28
CA VAL A 158 11.75 -1.06 3.18
C VAL A 158 13.24 -1.22 2.88
N GLY A 159 14.02 -0.15 3.06
CA GLY A 159 15.44 -0.13 2.72
C GLY A 159 16.22 0.98 3.41
N ASN A 160 17.49 1.09 3.01
CA ASN A 160 18.41 2.10 3.50
C ASN A 160 18.11 3.50 2.91
N LYS A 161 18.91 4.48 3.31
CA LYS A 161 18.76 5.89 2.91
C LYS A 161 18.85 6.05 1.38
N ASP A 162 19.78 5.37 0.72
CA ASP A 162 19.96 5.41 -0.73
C ASP A 162 18.72 4.87 -1.47
N PHE A 163 18.16 3.74 -1.00
CA PHE A 163 16.90 3.23 -1.55
C PHE A 163 15.75 4.20 -1.37
N ALA A 164 15.68 4.85 -0.21
CA ALA A 164 14.61 5.79 0.04
C ALA A 164 14.70 7.06 -0.84
N TYR A 165 15.91 7.60 -1.04
CA TYR A 165 16.14 8.67 -2.02
C TYR A 165 15.89 8.23 -3.45
N PHE A 166 16.15 6.96 -3.77
CA PHE A 166 15.80 6.41 -5.06
C PHE A 166 14.28 6.40 -5.28
N VAL A 167 13.49 6.01 -4.29
CA VAL A 167 12.02 6.12 -4.35
C VAL A 167 11.57 7.58 -4.50
N ASP A 168 12.11 8.51 -3.70
CA ASP A 168 11.78 9.94 -3.78
C ASP A 168 12.06 10.51 -5.19
N ARG A 169 13.21 10.15 -5.79
CA ARG A 169 13.56 10.55 -7.16
C ARG A 169 12.57 10.03 -8.19
N LEU A 170 12.20 8.75 -8.11
CA LEU A 170 11.21 8.17 -9.01
C LEU A 170 9.82 8.79 -8.84
N ALA A 171 9.48 9.14 -7.60
CA ALA A 171 8.24 9.83 -7.28
C ALA A 171 8.22 11.30 -7.72
N LYS A 172 9.37 11.85 -8.12
CA LYS A 172 9.58 13.30 -8.34
C LYS A 172 9.22 14.11 -7.08
N ALA A 173 9.50 13.54 -5.91
CA ALA A 173 9.28 14.19 -4.64
C ALA A 173 10.35 15.26 -4.37
N SER A 174 9.96 16.31 -3.67
CA SER A 174 10.80 17.44 -3.25
C SER A 174 10.23 18.05 -1.98
N GLU A 175 10.92 19.03 -1.40
CA GLU A 175 10.40 19.75 -0.23
C GLU A 175 9.06 20.48 -0.50
N LYS A 176 8.81 20.83 -1.77
CA LYS A 176 7.62 21.58 -2.19
C LYS A 176 6.49 20.69 -2.70
N SER A 177 6.77 19.42 -3.00
CA SER A 177 5.78 18.49 -3.57
C SER A 177 6.06 17.06 -3.14
N PRO A 178 5.06 16.32 -2.62
CA PRO A 178 5.24 14.91 -2.23
C PRO A 178 5.44 13.97 -3.43
N GLY A 179 5.35 14.48 -4.67
CA GLY A 179 5.43 13.64 -5.85
C GLY A 179 4.19 12.76 -6.00
N ASN A 180 4.36 11.56 -6.54
CA ASN A 180 3.27 10.61 -6.73
C ASN A 180 3.35 9.33 -5.87
N PHE A 181 4.20 9.32 -4.85
CA PHE A 181 4.30 8.26 -3.86
C PHE A 181 3.93 8.80 -2.47
N PHE A 182 2.93 8.21 -1.83
CA PHE A 182 2.37 8.68 -0.57
C PHE A 182 2.49 7.60 0.51
N ARG A 183 3.30 7.88 1.53
CA ARG A 183 3.48 7.04 2.71
C ARG A 183 2.64 7.55 3.88
N VAL A 184 1.63 6.78 4.28
CA VAL A 184 0.74 7.09 5.41
C VAL A 184 1.18 6.28 6.64
N THR A 185 1.57 6.96 7.72
CA THR A 185 2.03 6.36 8.99
C THR A 185 1.48 7.14 10.19
N HIS A 186 1.46 6.52 11.37
CA HIS A 186 1.02 7.17 12.61
C HIS A 186 2.05 8.21 13.11
N ALA A 187 1.55 9.28 13.73
CA ALA A 187 2.28 10.50 14.10
C ALA A 187 3.47 10.32 15.08
N ASN A 188 3.63 9.15 15.72
CA ASN A 188 4.70 8.91 16.68
C ASN A 188 6.00 8.36 16.04
N GLY A 189 6.02 8.14 14.73
CA GLY A 189 7.24 7.77 14.01
C GLY A 189 8.12 9.00 13.77
N ARG A 190 9.26 9.09 14.46
CA ARG A 190 10.32 10.08 14.18
C ARG A 190 10.72 9.97 12.70
N SER A 191 10.16 10.85 11.87
CA SER A 191 10.35 10.88 10.41
C SER A 191 11.50 11.81 10.01
N HIS A 192 12.36 12.18 10.95
CA HIS A 192 13.28 13.30 10.79
C HIS A 192 14.66 12.99 10.20
N GLU A 193 15.06 11.72 9.98
CA GLU A 193 16.47 11.45 9.57
C GLU A 193 16.70 10.47 8.41
N THR A 194 15.67 9.90 7.79
CA THR A 194 15.87 8.96 6.68
C THR A 194 14.96 9.35 5.51
N GLY A 195 15.56 9.63 4.34
CA GLY A 195 14.86 10.06 3.13
C GLY A 195 13.50 9.40 2.93
N TYR A 196 12.49 10.22 2.72
CA TYR A 196 11.12 9.97 2.28
C TYR A 196 10.46 11.33 2.50
N THR A 197 10.48 12.18 1.48
CA THR A 197 10.09 13.60 1.62
C THR A 197 8.65 13.75 2.14
N ARG A 198 8.55 14.05 3.44
CA ARG A 198 7.59 14.90 4.17
C ARG A 198 6.21 15.14 3.52
N LYS A 199 5.32 14.15 3.63
CA LYS A 199 3.96 14.36 4.18
C LYS A 199 3.40 13.01 4.63
N ALA A 200 3.75 12.59 5.85
CA ALA A 200 2.86 11.68 6.56
C ALA A 200 1.53 12.44 6.69
N ILE A 201 0.52 12.07 5.88
CA ILE A 201 -0.82 12.55 6.15
C ILE A 201 -1.22 11.84 7.45
N THR A 202 -1.05 12.55 8.55
CA THR A 202 -1.52 12.16 9.87
C THR A 202 -3.04 12.32 9.85
N ASP A 203 -3.73 11.38 9.22
CA ASP A 203 -5.18 11.31 9.38
C ASP A 203 -5.43 10.58 10.70
N PHE A 204 -5.97 11.31 11.67
CA PHE A 204 -6.45 10.82 12.95
C PHE A 204 -7.64 9.88 12.69
N GLY A 205 -7.37 8.68 12.18
CA GLY A 205 -8.45 7.83 11.68
C GLY A 205 -8.06 6.40 11.27
N ILE A 206 -6.78 6.05 11.17
CA ILE A 206 -6.37 4.70 10.70
C ILE A 206 -7.03 3.58 11.53
N ALA A 207 -7.17 3.75 12.85
CA ALA A 207 -7.84 2.77 13.72
C ALA A 207 -9.34 2.61 13.38
N SER A 208 -10.04 3.71 13.07
CA SER A 208 -11.45 3.68 12.64
C SER A 208 -11.61 3.19 11.20
N MET A 209 -10.65 3.47 10.31
CA MET A 209 -10.66 3.04 8.91
C MET A 209 -10.47 1.53 8.76
N LEU A 210 -9.59 0.92 9.56
CA LEU A 210 -9.43 -0.54 9.60
C LEU A 210 -10.74 -1.22 10.02
N GLN A 211 -11.44 -0.71 11.04
CA GLN A 211 -12.76 -1.24 11.44
C GLN A 211 -13.86 -1.10 10.38
N MET A 212 -13.75 -0.13 9.47
CA MET A 212 -14.74 0.10 8.41
C MET A 212 -14.65 -0.91 7.25
N ALA A 213 -13.47 -1.48 6.97
CA ALA A 213 -13.31 -2.52 5.95
C ALA A 213 -13.81 -3.91 6.42
N PHE A 214 -13.90 -4.12 7.74
CA PHE A 214 -14.29 -5.42 8.34
C PHE A 214 -15.79 -5.58 8.62
N ARG A 215 -16.63 -4.56 8.40
CA ARG A 215 -18.10 -4.74 8.53
C ARG A 215 -18.64 -5.40 7.27
N GLY A 216 -18.72 -6.73 7.34
CA GLY A 216 -18.85 -7.64 6.21
C GLY A 216 -20.09 -7.51 5.34
N CYS A 217 -19.97 -8.11 4.15
CA CYS A 217 -21.10 -8.40 3.28
C CYS A 217 -22.10 -9.31 4.03
N PRO A 218 -23.40 -8.95 4.09
CA PRO A 218 -24.41 -9.88 4.57
C PRO A 218 -24.44 -11.11 3.65
N ARG A 219 -24.56 -12.29 4.27
CA ARG A 219 -24.53 -13.59 3.60
C ARG A 219 -25.46 -13.64 2.39
N TYR A 220 -24.94 -14.21 1.31
CA TYR A 220 -25.68 -14.97 0.28
C TYR A 220 -26.90 -14.27 -0.33
N SER A 221 -26.72 -13.17 -1.07
CA SER A 221 -27.70 -12.72 -2.10
C SER A 221 -27.27 -11.46 -2.87
N SER A 222 -26.46 -10.55 -2.31
CA SER A 222 -26.19 -9.27 -2.98
C SER A 222 -24.93 -9.26 -3.84
N THR A 223 -25.08 -8.97 -5.14
CA THR A 223 -24.00 -8.70 -6.12
C THR A 223 -23.22 -7.40 -5.86
N THR A 224 -23.57 -6.66 -4.81
CA THR A 224 -22.95 -5.37 -4.46
C THR A 224 -22.69 -5.33 -2.97
N CYS A 225 -21.45 -5.03 -2.57
CA CYS A 225 -21.08 -4.84 -1.17
C CYS A 225 -21.02 -3.33 -0.89
N THR A 226 -21.80 -2.86 0.08
CA THR A 226 -21.73 -1.47 0.53
C THR A 226 -20.63 -1.34 1.58
N VAL A 227 -19.51 -0.73 1.22
CA VAL A 227 -18.56 -0.17 2.20
C VAL A 227 -19.21 1.12 2.70
N VAL A 228 -19.89 1.05 3.84
CA VAL A 228 -20.47 2.24 4.47
C VAL A 228 -19.32 3.08 5.05
N LEU A 229 -18.89 4.08 4.29
CA LEU A 229 -18.18 5.22 4.83
C LEU A 229 -19.17 6.02 5.69
N SER A 230 -19.35 5.64 6.96
CA SER A 230 -20.03 6.50 7.91
C SER A 230 -19.19 7.75 8.13
N THR A 231 -19.37 8.78 7.32
CA THR A 231 -19.13 10.17 7.73
C THR A 231 -20.32 10.62 8.58
N GLY A 232 -20.67 9.83 9.60
CA GLY A 232 -21.80 10.07 10.47
C GLY A 232 -21.36 10.75 11.75
N SER A 233 -20.91 12.00 11.67
CA SER A 233 -20.83 12.92 12.81
C SER A 233 -20.64 14.35 12.31
N ARG A 234 -21.71 15.15 12.36
CA ARG A 234 -21.59 16.62 12.30
C ARG A 234 -20.65 17.03 13.44
N LEU A 235 -19.46 17.53 13.11
CA LEU A 235 -18.57 18.17 14.08
C LEU A 235 -19.23 19.47 14.57
N LYS A 236 -19.98 19.39 15.67
CA LYS A 236 -20.20 20.53 16.56
C LYS A 236 -19.00 20.59 17.49
N PHE A 237 -18.21 21.64 17.38
CA PHE A 237 -17.14 21.96 18.34
C PHE A 237 -17.75 22.56 19.62
N PRO A 238 -17.42 22.06 20.82
CA PRO A 238 -17.41 22.85 22.03
C PRO A 238 -15.97 23.20 22.44
N PRO A 239 -15.76 24.31 23.17
CA PRO A 239 -14.43 24.83 23.47
C PRO A 239 -13.77 24.11 24.65
N ARG A 240 -12.44 23.94 24.57
CA ARG A 240 -11.45 23.78 25.65
C ARG A 240 -11.71 22.71 26.74
N LYS A 241 -10.84 21.70 26.80
CA LYS A 241 -9.73 21.57 27.79
C LYS A 241 -9.00 20.23 27.61
N GLN A 242 -7.66 20.31 27.60
CA GLN A 242 -6.75 19.18 27.63
C GLN A 242 -6.98 18.29 28.86
N ARG A 243 -6.80 16.98 28.71
CA ARG A 243 -5.98 16.15 29.62
C ARG A 243 -5.65 14.81 28.96
N SER A 244 -4.36 14.53 28.94
CA SER A 244 -3.69 13.39 28.32
C SER A 244 -4.04 12.06 28.99
N ALA A 245 -4.23 11.02 28.18
CA ALA A 245 -4.00 9.65 28.59
C ALA A 245 -3.10 9.02 27.51
N VAL A 246 -1.80 8.97 27.81
CA VAL A 246 -0.77 8.33 27.00
C VAL A 246 -0.75 6.87 27.40
N LEU A 247 -1.19 5.98 26.52
CA LEU A 247 -0.81 4.57 26.61
C LEU A 247 0.48 4.39 25.82
N SER A 248 1.61 4.45 26.52
CA SER A 248 2.93 4.24 25.95
C SER A 248 3.13 2.76 25.65
N MET A 249 3.23 2.38 24.38
CA MET A 249 3.98 1.19 23.99
C MET A 249 5.36 1.65 23.52
N ASN A 250 6.35 1.44 24.38
CA ASN A 250 7.76 1.60 24.06
C ASN A 250 8.13 0.57 22.98
N LEU A 251 8.33 1.02 21.73
CA LEU A 251 9.20 0.32 20.79
C LEU A 251 10.50 1.12 20.72
N SER A 252 11.40 0.82 21.64
CA SER A 252 12.79 1.25 21.55
C SER A 252 13.53 0.33 20.58
N ALA A 253 14.25 0.97 19.65
CA ALA A 253 15.53 0.56 19.08
C ALA A 253 15.62 -0.82 18.38
N VAL A 254 15.65 -0.79 17.04
CA VAL A 254 16.79 -1.36 16.31
C VAL A 254 17.30 -0.28 15.37
N ILE A 255 18.48 0.20 15.70
CA ILE A 255 19.26 1.26 15.08
C ILE A 255 19.83 0.74 13.75
N PHE A 256 19.81 1.57 12.71
CA PHE A 256 20.78 1.58 11.62
C PHE A 256 21.33 2.99 11.51
#